data_AF-A0A2N1UD01-F1
#
_entry.id   AF-A0A2N1UD01-F1
#
_cell.length_a   1.000
_cell.length_b   1.000
_cell.length_c   1.000
_cell.angle_alpha   90.00
_cell.angle_beta   90.00
_cell.angle_gamma   90.00
#
_symmetry.space_group_name_H-M   'P 1'
#
loop_
_entity.id
_entity.type
_entity.pdbx_description
1 polymer ?
#
loop_
_entity_poly.entity_id
_entity_poly.type
_entity_poly.pdbx_seq_one_letter_code
_entity_poly.pdbx_strand_id
1 'polypeptide(L)'
;MTNRKSLADELKKHSCICYYPSSGTDLSDIDYFGSGRKLWTERVEGVQLPPAESSEETGLQSEPDLYIHTDVNFYQEFSAGHDLEPEDCGLHGSFEVIEFRELGQIEKPNRICDNLDYSGKCFEYKLRVWGSNKTLTLIYCICENESFVADILLAYGIKVDYIWSRNWYGTHTYGTWLANILDQTQTIKFYTDWLCVPGKRGEPTNRHVAENYPELMVPAKIRLVRNEELRWIDESGHGWVEEFDIKPA
;
A
#
# COMPACT_ATOMS: atom_id res chain seq x y z
N MET A 1 -8.96 -0.55 -24.97
CA MET A 1 -8.08 -1.10 -23.91
C MET A 1 -8.84 -0.97 -22.60
N THR A 2 -8.74 -1.94 -21.69
CA THR A 2 -9.36 -1.80 -20.35
C THR A 2 -8.51 -0.88 -19.49
N ASN A 3 -9.12 -0.10 -18.60
CA ASN A 3 -8.38 0.73 -17.64
C ASN A 3 -7.45 -0.12 -16.74
N ARG A 4 -7.82 -1.37 -16.45
CA ARG A 4 -6.95 -2.36 -15.78
C ARG A 4 -5.60 -2.56 -16.50
N LYS A 5 -5.63 -2.75 -17.83
CA LYS A 5 -4.41 -2.92 -18.63
C LYS A 5 -3.60 -1.63 -18.67
N SER A 6 -4.26 -0.48 -18.85
CA SER A 6 -3.58 0.82 -18.86
C SER A 6 -2.85 1.08 -17.55
N LEU A 7 -3.48 0.77 -16.41
CA LEU A 7 -2.86 0.87 -15.10
C LEU A 7 -1.69 -0.10 -14.96
N ALA A 8 -1.84 -1.35 -15.36
CA ALA A 8 -0.76 -2.33 -15.34
C ALA A 8 0.44 -1.91 -16.21
N ASP A 9 0.19 -1.30 -17.38
CA ASP A 9 1.23 -0.75 -18.25
C ASP A 9 1.93 0.47 -17.60
N GLU A 10 1.24 1.24 -16.75
CA GLU A 10 1.85 2.29 -15.90
C GLU A 10 2.76 1.68 -14.83
N LEU A 11 2.28 0.67 -14.09
CA LEU A 11 3.05 0.01 -13.04
C LEU A 11 4.35 -0.61 -13.58
N LYS A 12 4.31 -1.16 -14.80
CA LYS A 12 5.48 -1.78 -15.46
C LYS A 12 6.61 -0.82 -15.80
N LYS A 13 6.40 0.49 -15.71
CA LYS A 13 7.46 1.49 -15.91
C LYS A 13 8.39 1.59 -14.70
N HIS A 14 7.95 1.09 -13.55
CA HIS A 14 8.65 1.17 -12.28
C HIS A 14 9.45 -0.10 -12.03
N SER A 15 10.62 0.08 -11.44
CA SER A 15 11.60 -0.98 -11.22
C SER A 15 11.55 -1.57 -9.83
N CYS A 16 11.02 -0.82 -8.87
CA CYS A 16 11.02 -1.20 -7.47
C CYS A 16 9.73 -0.73 -6.79
N ILE A 17 8.76 -1.65 -6.65
CA ILE A 17 7.41 -1.30 -6.19
C ILE A 17 7.25 -1.64 -4.70
N CYS A 18 6.75 -0.68 -3.93
CA CYS A 18 6.22 -0.88 -2.59
C CYS A 18 4.70 -0.84 -2.62
N TYR A 19 4.04 -1.94 -2.28
CA TYR A 19 2.59 -1.99 -2.15
C TYR A 19 2.17 -1.88 -0.68
N TYR A 20 1.33 -0.88 -0.40
CA TYR A 20 0.78 -0.57 0.89
C TYR A 20 -0.76 -0.71 0.88
N PRO A 21 -1.30 -1.92 1.09
CA PRO A 21 -2.75 -2.14 1.27
C PRO A 21 -3.24 -1.58 2.62
N SER A 22 -4.26 -0.72 2.58
CA SER A 22 -4.76 0.01 3.75
C SER A 22 -5.33 -0.85 4.90
N SER A 23 -5.10 -0.35 6.13
CA SER A 23 -5.99 -0.42 7.30
C SER A 23 -6.37 0.95 7.86
N GLY A 24 -7.44 1.53 7.35
CA GLY A 24 -8.08 2.69 7.97
C GLY A 24 -7.42 4.04 7.68
N THR A 25 -7.99 5.09 8.26
CA THR A 25 -7.69 6.52 8.04
C THR A 25 -6.33 6.97 8.55
N ASP A 26 -5.37 6.06 8.70
CA ASP A 26 -4.06 6.38 9.25
C ASP A 26 -2.93 5.70 8.46
N LEU A 27 -2.21 6.52 7.70
CA LEU A 27 -0.96 6.17 7.00
C LEU A 27 0.27 6.74 7.72
N SER A 28 0.13 7.27 8.93
CA SER A 28 1.00 8.31 9.52
C SER A 28 2.50 8.04 9.61
N ASP A 29 2.98 6.83 9.40
CA ASP A 29 4.34 6.50 9.83
C ASP A 29 5.04 5.45 8.96
N ILE A 30 5.07 5.74 7.66
CA ILE A 30 6.11 5.22 6.76
C ILE A 30 7.13 6.31 6.47
N ASP A 31 7.67 6.96 7.49
CA ASP A 31 8.47 8.21 7.41
C ASP A 31 7.85 9.36 6.58
N TYR A 32 6.68 9.13 5.99
CA TYR A 32 6.26 9.85 4.82
C TYR A 32 4.74 9.81 4.52
N PHE A 33 4.14 8.62 4.56
CA PHE A 33 2.70 8.39 4.38
C PHE A 33 1.84 9.18 5.38
N GLY A 34 0.66 9.67 5.00
CA GLY A 34 -0.37 10.13 5.93
C GLY A 34 -1.71 10.17 5.19
N SER A 35 -2.82 9.92 5.87
CA SER A 35 -4.19 10.05 5.35
C SER A 35 -5.07 10.91 6.27
N GLY A 36 -6.15 11.50 5.75
CA GLY A 36 -7.10 12.32 6.52
C GLY A 36 -7.62 13.58 5.79
N ARG A 37 -8.19 14.51 6.58
CA ARG A 37 -8.49 15.90 6.15
C ARG A 37 -7.81 16.94 7.01
N LYS A 38 -6.71 17.52 6.55
CA LYS A 38 -6.13 18.77 7.08
C LYS A 38 -6.05 19.81 5.99
N LEU A 39 -6.43 21.05 6.33
CA LEU A 39 -6.24 22.20 5.45
C LEU A 39 -4.74 22.42 5.22
N TRP A 40 -4.36 22.99 4.06
CA TRP A 40 -2.97 23.29 3.72
C TRP A 40 -2.17 23.92 4.87
N THR A 41 -2.75 24.92 5.54
CA THR A 41 -2.12 25.63 6.66
C THR A 41 -1.76 24.70 7.82
N GLU A 42 -2.58 23.68 8.07
CA GLU A 42 -2.40 22.70 9.14
C GLU A 42 -1.41 21.57 8.77
N ARG A 43 -1.06 21.44 7.49
CA ARG A 43 -0.02 20.52 7.01
C ARG A 43 1.37 21.12 7.16
N VAL A 44 1.48 22.45 7.05
CA VAL A 44 2.75 23.19 7.09
C VAL A 44 3.10 23.63 8.52
N GLU A 45 2.10 23.94 9.36
CA GLU A 45 2.32 24.33 10.75
C GLU A 45 2.68 23.12 11.64
N GLY A 46 3.92 23.09 12.14
CA GLY A 46 4.37 22.11 13.13
C GLY A 46 5.22 20.97 12.59
N VAL A 47 5.59 20.97 11.31
CA VAL A 47 6.57 20.01 10.75
C VAL A 47 7.93 20.25 11.42
N GLN A 48 8.27 19.42 12.39
CA GLN A 48 9.64 19.32 12.87
C GLN A 48 10.43 18.66 11.74
N LEU A 49 11.33 19.43 11.13
CA LEU A 49 12.25 18.91 10.14
C LEU A 49 13.00 17.72 10.76
N PRO A 50 12.91 16.50 10.17
CA PRO A 50 13.79 15.43 10.61
C PRO A 50 15.24 15.94 10.47
N PRO A 51 16.11 15.66 11.44
CA PRO A 51 17.52 16.02 11.33
C PRO A 51 18.06 15.44 10.01
N ALA A 52 18.83 16.24 9.27
CA ALA A 52 19.41 15.81 8.02
C ALA A 52 20.16 14.49 8.23
N GLU A 53 19.65 13.40 7.65
CA GLU A 53 20.31 12.11 7.75
C GLU A 53 21.68 12.23 7.08
N SER A 54 22.73 12.00 7.87
CA SER A 54 24.04 11.72 7.31
C SER A 54 23.91 10.49 6.43
N SER A 55 24.27 10.64 5.16
CA SER A 55 24.33 9.58 4.16
C SER A 55 25.33 8.50 4.57
N GLU A 56 24.97 7.66 5.52
CA GLU A 56 25.65 6.38 5.75
C GLU A 56 24.93 5.35 4.88
N GLU A 57 25.61 4.96 3.81
CA GLU A 57 25.24 3.90 2.88
C GLU A 57 25.00 2.57 3.63
N THR A 58 23.80 2.40 4.16
CA THR A 58 23.35 1.11 4.70
C THR A 58 22.91 0.23 3.52
N GLY A 59 23.89 -0.50 2.97
CA GLY A 59 23.77 -1.73 2.20
C GLY A 59 22.53 -1.93 1.31
N LEU A 60 22.64 -1.57 0.03
CA LEU A 60 21.95 -2.15 -1.14
C LEU A 60 20.56 -2.75 -0.89
N GLN A 61 19.62 -1.94 -0.40
CA GLN A 61 18.20 -2.13 -0.69
C GLN A 61 17.82 -1.07 -1.71
N SER A 62 17.25 -1.48 -2.85
CA SER A 62 16.74 -0.54 -3.84
C SER A 62 15.56 0.19 -3.22
N GLU A 63 15.69 1.50 -3.07
CA GLU A 63 14.60 2.37 -2.63
C GLU A 63 13.42 2.25 -3.61
N PRO A 64 12.16 2.15 -3.13
CA PRO A 64 11.01 2.10 -4.01
C PRO A 64 10.91 3.35 -4.88
N ASP A 65 10.76 3.15 -6.19
CA ASP A 65 10.49 4.24 -7.15
C ASP A 65 8.98 4.46 -7.36
N LEU A 66 8.16 3.53 -6.85
CA LEU A 66 6.71 3.61 -6.80
C LEU A 66 6.16 3.05 -5.48
N TYR A 67 5.27 3.84 -4.88
CA TYR A 67 4.37 3.39 -3.84
C TYR A 67 2.98 3.19 -4.43
N ILE A 68 2.31 2.11 -4.04
CA ILE A 68 0.93 1.85 -4.42
C ILE A 68 0.12 1.75 -3.14
N HIS A 69 -1.00 2.44 -3.08
CA HIS A 69 -1.93 2.34 -1.98
C HIS A 69 -3.34 2.04 -2.46
N THR A 70 -4.01 1.13 -1.77
CA THR A 70 -5.40 0.74 -2.05
C THR A 70 -6.25 0.83 -0.79
N ASP A 71 -7.45 1.40 -0.92
CA ASP A 71 -8.44 1.48 0.15
C ASP A 71 -9.86 1.60 -0.42
N VAL A 72 -10.82 0.89 0.17
CA VAL A 72 -12.25 1.01 -0.17
C VAL A 72 -12.96 2.13 0.58
N ASN A 73 -12.50 2.47 1.79
CA ASN A 73 -13.16 3.40 2.71
C ASN A 73 -12.76 4.85 2.49
N PHE A 74 -11.64 5.07 1.84
CA PHE A 74 -11.13 6.41 1.53
C PHE A 74 -12.03 7.22 0.60
N TYR A 75 -12.95 6.53 -0.08
CA TYR A 75 -14.13 7.11 -0.71
C TYR A 75 -14.80 8.18 0.16
N GLN A 76 -14.86 8.03 1.49
CA GLN A 76 -15.51 9.01 2.38
C GLN A 76 -14.83 10.38 2.33
N GLU A 77 -13.50 10.43 2.13
CA GLU A 77 -12.76 11.67 2.03
C GLU A 77 -13.03 12.39 0.70
N PHE A 78 -13.16 11.65 -0.40
CA PHE A 78 -13.53 12.23 -1.71
C PHE A 78 -15.03 12.54 -1.82
N SER A 79 -15.90 11.76 -1.18
CA SER A 79 -17.35 11.94 -1.27
C SER A 79 -17.89 13.03 -0.36
N ALA A 80 -17.30 13.22 0.83
CA ALA A 80 -17.72 14.28 1.76
C ALA A 80 -16.89 15.58 1.58
N GLY A 81 -16.01 15.63 0.58
CA GLY A 81 -15.03 16.70 0.34
C GLY A 81 -15.49 17.65 -0.77
N HIS A 82 -16.75 18.09 -0.74
CA HIS A 82 -17.24 19.09 -1.71
C HIS A 82 -16.51 20.44 -1.61
N ASP A 83 -15.70 20.62 -0.57
CA ASP A 83 -14.92 21.78 -0.21
C ASP A 83 -13.41 21.67 -0.51
N LEU A 84 -12.92 20.51 -0.99
CA LEU A 84 -11.51 20.27 -1.33
C LEU A 84 -11.36 19.71 -2.75
N GLU A 85 -10.28 20.09 -3.43
CA GLU A 85 -9.95 19.53 -4.74
C GLU A 85 -9.36 18.10 -4.58
N PRO A 86 -9.52 17.19 -5.56
CA PRO A 86 -9.02 15.82 -5.48
C PRO A 86 -7.52 15.68 -5.20
N GLU A 87 -6.72 16.65 -5.62
CA GLU A 87 -5.28 16.73 -5.35
C GLU A 87 -4.95 17.01 -3.87
N ASP A 88 -5.87 17.66 -3.15
CA ASP A 88 -5.77 17.93 -1.72
C ASP A 88 -6.36 16.79 -0.89
N CYS A 89 -7.21 15.94 -1.47
CA CYS A 89 -7.82 14.82 -0.77
C CYS A 89 -6.79 13.72 -0.52
N GLY A 90 -6.72 13.31 0.74
CA GLY A 90 -6.18 12.01 1.07
C GLY A 90 -4.66 11.86 1.13
N LEU A 91 -3.95 12.98 1.27
CA LEU A 91 -2.53 12.99 1.56
C LEU A 91 -2.25 13.83 2.80
N HIS A 92 -1.75 13.17 3.83
CA HIS A 92 -1.22 13.76 5.05
C HIS A 92 0.27 13.44 5.16
N GLY A 93 0.95 14.09 6.09
CA GLY A 93 2.34 13.80 6.40
C GLY A 93 3.31 14.82 5.79
N SER A 94 4.57 14.41 5.73
CA SER A 94 5.71 15.28 5.43
C SER A 94 5.92 15.55 3.93
N PHE A 95 4.84 15.68 3.15
CA PHE A 95 4.89 15.87 1.70
C PHE A 95 4.29 17.14 1.17
N GLU A 96 4.92 17.61 0.11
CA GLU A 96 4.39 18.51 -0.89
C GLU A 96 3.91 17.70 -2.10
N VAL A 97 2.69 17.97 -2.57
CA VAL A 97 2.23 17.50 -3.87
C VAL A 97 2.82 18.40 -4.95
N ILE A 98 3.67 17.85 -5.81
CA ILE A 98 4.31 18.59 -6.91
C ILE A 98 3.49 18.46 -8.20
N GLU A 99 2.95 17.26 -8.44
CA GLU A 99 2.16 16.95 -9.62
C GLU A 99 1.06 15.97 -9.24
N PHE A 100 -0.11 16.15 -9.82
CA PHE A 100 -1.26 15.28 -9.66
C PHE A 100 -1.86 14.94 -11.02
N ARG A 101 -2.24 13.68 -11.20
CA ARG A 101 -2.90 13.20 -12.41
C ARG A 101 -3.89 12.10 -12.12
N GLU A 102 -5.09 12.19 -12.68
CA GLU A 102 -6.03 11.06 -12.71
C GLU A 102 -5.60 10.03 -13.77
N LEU A 103 -5.43 8.77 -13.36
CA LEU A 103 -5.06 7.66 -14.24
C LEU A 103 -6.28 6.97 -14.89
N GLY A 104 -7.48 7.30 -14.42
CA GLY A 104 -8.75 6.73 -14.87
C GLY A 104 -9.42 5.88 -13.79
N GLN A 105 -10.35 5.01 -14.20
CA GLN A 105 -11.20 4.25 -13.29
C GLN A 105 -11.24 2.77 -13.65
N ILE A 106 -10.90 1.90 -12.70
CA ILE A 106 -11.13 0.46 -12.80
C ILE A 106 -12.64 0.21 -12.72
N GLU A 107 -13.22 -0.44 -13.72
CA GLU A 107 -14.63 -0.80 -13.68
C GLU A 107 -14.88 -1.94 -12.69
N LYS A 108 -15.79 -1.72 -11.73
CA LYS A 108 -16.22 -2.68 -10.70
C LYS A 108 -15.01 -3.32 -9.99
N PRO A 109 -14.22 -2.52 -9.26
CA PRO A 109 -13.00 -3.02 -8.62
C PRO A 109 -13.24 -3.72 -7.28
N ASN A 110 -14.48 -3.97 -6.88
CA ASN A 110 -14.81 -4.60 -5.60
C ASN A 110 -15.71 -5.82 -5.87
N ARG A 111 -15.32 -7.00 -5.36
CA ARG A 111 -16.12 -8.23 -5.46
C ARG A 111 -16.79 -8.59 -4.12
N ILE A 112 -16.30 -8.06 -2.99
CA ILE A 112 -16.82 -8.33 -1.64
C ILE A 112 -17.64 -7.14 -1.12
N CYS A 113 -17.09 -5.94 -1.23
CA CYS A 113 -17.69 -4.65 -0.92
C CYS A 113 -18.51 -4.12 -2.10
N ASP A 114 -19.43 -3.21 -1.79
CA ASP A 114 -20.19 -2.51 -2.82
C ASP A 114 -19.27 -1.61 -3.66
N ASN A 115 -19.65 -1.43 -4.93
CA ASN A 115 -19.00 -0.49 -5.83
C ASN A 115 -19.77 0.83 -5.79
N LEU A 116 -19.14 1.87 -5.27
CA LEU A 116 -19.67 3.23 -5.17
C LEU A 116 -19.15 4.11 -6.31
N ASP A 117 -19.62 5.35 -6.40
CA ASP A 117 -19.35 6.24 -7.54
C ASP A 117 -17.85 6.53 -7.77
N TYR A 118 -17.05 6.58 -6.70
CA TYR A 118 -15.59 6.78 -6.80
C TYR A 118 -14.80 5.48 -6.75
N SER A 119 -15.47 4.32 -6.63
CA SER A 119 -14.78 3.02 -6.65
C SER A 119 -14.04 2.85 -7.97
N GLY A 120 -12.75 2.56 -7.84
CA GLY A 120 -11.85 2.20 -8.92
C GLY A 120 -11.10 3.39 -9.46
N LYS A 121 -11.40 4.62 -9.02
CA LYS A 121 -10.61 5.79 -9.39
C LYS A 121 -9.17 5.61 -8.93
N CYS A 122 -8.27 5.93 -9.85
CA CYS A 122 -6.84 5.79 -9.68
C CYS A 122 -6.19 7.17 -9.87
N PHE A 123 -5.32 7.54 -8.95
CA PHE A 123 -4.65 8.82 -8.91
C PHE A 123 -3.15 8.60 -8.84
N GLU A 124 -2.40 9.38 -9.59
CA GLU A 124 -0.95 9.47 -9.47
C GLU A 124 -0.59 10.79 -8.81
N TYR A 125 0.26 10.70 -7.80
CA TYR A 125 0.85 11.85 -7.13
C TYR A 125 2.36 11.78 -7.28
N LYS A 126 2.97 12.89 -7.72
CA LYS A 126 4.39 13.15 -7.52
C LYS A 126 4.53 13.97 -6.25
N LEU A 127 5.26 13.42 -5.30
CA LEU A 127 5.38 13.97 -3.97
C LEU A 127 6.83 14.34 -3.70
N ARG A 128 7.08 15.45 -3.02
CA ARG A 128 8.39 15.80 -2.48
C ARG A 128 8.34 15.82 -0.98
N VAL A 129 9.32 15.17 -0.37
CA VAL A 129 9.54 15.22 1.07
C VAL A 129 9.90 16.65 1.47
N TRP A 130 9.19 17.23 2.44
CA TRP A 130 9.49 18.58 2.94
C TRP A 130 10.94 18.67 3.42
N GLY A 131 11.64 19.73 2.99
CA GLY A 131 13.04 19.94 3.36
C GLY A 131 14.05 19.02 2.65
N SER A 132 13.60 18.21 1.67
CA SER A 132 14.45 17.34 0.87
C SER A 132 14.20 17.55 -0.64
N ASN A 133 15.21 17.22 -1.46
CA ASN A 133 15.07 17.17 -2.92
C ASN A 133 14.53 15.83 -3.42
N LYS A 134 14.25 14.91 -2.50
CA LYS A 134 13.75 13.57 -2.81
C LYS A 134 12.29 13.63 -3.26
N THR A 135 12.03 13.03 -4.42
CA THR A 135 10.69 12.89 -5.00
C THR A 135 10.27 11.44 -5.04
N LEU A 136 9.00 11.19 -4.71
CA LEU A 136 8.37 9.87 -4.71
C LEU A 136 7.18 9.87 -5.67
N THR A 137 6.84 8.70 -6.20
CA THR A 137 5.59 8.49 -6.94
C THR A 137 4.66 7.65 -6.09
N LEU A 138 3.42 8.09 -5.93
CA LEU A 138 2.35 7.34 -5.30
C LEU A 138 1.21 7.13 -6.28
N ILE A 139 0.79 5.89 -6.44
CA ILE A 139 -0.48 5.56 -7.08
C ILE A 139 -1.48 5.17 -6.01
N TYR A 140 -2.58 5.91 -5.93
CA TYR A 140 -3.70 5.63 -5.04
C TYR A 140 -4.85 5.04 -5.86
N CYS A 141 -5.38 3.88 -5.45
CA CYS A 141 -6.54 3.27 -6.09
C CYS A 141 -7.65 3.01 -5.08
N ILE A 142 -8.85 3.52 -5.35
CA ILE A 142 -10.02 3.32 -4.46
C ILE A 142 -10.64 1.95 -4.74
N CYS A 143 -10.09 0.89 -4.18
CA CYS A 143 -10.56 -0.48 -4.42
C CYS A 143 -10.18 -1.45 -3.30
N GLU A 144 -10.79 -2.63 -3.35
CA GLU A 144 -10.38 -3.78 -2.55
C GLU A 144 -8.92 -4.13 -2.83
N ASN A 145 -8.17 -4.40 -1.76
CA ASN A 145 -6.80 -4.89 -1.85
C ASN A 145 -6.75 -6.18 -2.66
N GLU A 146 -7.71 -7.10 -2.41
CA GLU A 146 -7.84 -8.38 -3.11
C GLU A 146 -8.08 -8.18 -4.61
N SER A 147 -8.96 -7.24 -4.99
CA SER A 147 -9.19 -6.95 -6.40
C SER A 147 -7.95 -6.38 -7.06
N PHE A 148 -7.24 -5.47 -6.40
CA PHE A 148 -6.04 -4.87 -6.98
C PHE A 148 -4.97 -5.95 -7.22
N VAL A 149 -4.73 -6.81 -6.24
CA VAL A 149 -3.80 -7.92 -6.37
C VAL A 149 -4.25 -8.87 -7.49
N ALA A 150 -5.48 -9.37 -7.44
CA ALA A 150 -5.95 -10.37 -8.38
C ALA A 150 -6.04 -9.84 -9.82
N ASP A 151 -6.72 -8.70 -10.01
CA ASP A 151 -7.07 -8.18 -11.33
C ASP A 151 -5.96 -7.35 -11.99
N ILE A 152 -4.99 -6.84 -11.21
CA ILE A 152 -3.90 -6.01 -11.73
C ILE A 152 -2.57 -6.73 -11.53
N LEU A 153 -2.16 -6.98 -10.29
CA LEU A 153 -0.80 -7.46 -10.03
C LEU A 153 -0.58 -8.87 -10.58
N LEU A 154 -1.42 -9.83 -10.20
CA LEU A 154 -1.31 -11.21 -10.63
C LEU A 154 -1.70 -11.38 -12.10
N ALA A 155 -2.82 -10.81 -12.52
CA ALA A 155 -3.31 -10.92 -13.90
C ALA A 155 -2.32 -10.42 -14.96
N TYR A 156 -1.49 -9.41 -14.63
CA TYR A 156 -0.52 -8.82 -15.56
C TYR A 156 0.94 -9.12 -15.21
N GLY A 157 1.20 -9.94 -14.19
CA GLY A 157 2.54 -10.37 -13.77
C GLY A 157 3.41 -9.23 -13.25
N ILE A 158 2.83 -8.33 -12.45
CA ILE A 158 3.53 -7.22 -11.82
C ILE A 158 4.31 -7.73 -10.62
N LYS A 159 5.61 -7.44 -10.59
CA LYS A 159 6.46 -7.72 -9.44
C LYS A 159 6.31 -6.62 -8.40
N VAL A 160 6.33 -7.00 -7.13
CA VAL A 160 6.23 -6.09 -6.00
C VAL A 160 7.30 -6.47 -4.99
N ASP A 161 8.36 -5.68 -4.91
CA ASP A 161 9.55 -5.93 -4.09
C ASP A 161 9.22 -5.88 -2.60
N TYR A 162 8.41 -4.91 -2.22
CA TYR A 162 8.04 -4.64 -0.83
C TYR A 162 6.53 -4.66 -0.68
N ILE A 163 6.05 -5.39 0.32
CA ILE A 163 4.68 -5.24 0.77
C ILE A 163 4.71 -4.79 2.22
N TRP A 164 3.97 -3.74 2.53
CA TRP A 164 3.75 -3.31 3.89
C TRP A 164 2.27 -3.35 4.18
N SER A 165 1.89 -4.20 5.12
CA SER A 165 0.51 -4.27 5.58
C SER A 165 0.49 -4.45 7.08
N ARG A 166 -0.08 -3.48 7.79
CA ARG A 166 -0.37 -3.65 9.20
C ARG A 166 -1.71 -4.34 9.44
N ASN A 167 -2.67 -4.10 8.56
CA ASN A 167 -3.93 -4.80 8.58
C ASN A 167 -4.48 -4.79 7.16
N TRP A 168 -4.47 -5.96 6.52
CA TRP A 168 -5.03 -6.12 5.19
C TRP A 168 -6.55 -6.14 5.34
N TYR A 169 -7.17 -4.98 5.49
CA TYR A 169 -8.59 -4.76 5.78
C TYR A 169 -9.15 -5.28 7.14
N GLY A 170 -9.50 -4.32 8.01
CA GLY A 170 -9.90 -4.50 9.41
C GLY A 170 -11.28 -5.10 9.65
N THR A 171 -11.34 -6.43 9.72
CA THR A 171 -12.16 -7.26 10.65
C THR A 171 -12.26 -8.73 10.18
N HIS A 172 -11.84 -9.05 8.95
CA HIS A 172 -12.20 -10.33 8.31
C HIS A 172 -11.05 -11.13 7.68
N THR A 173 -9.85 -10.57 7.62
CA THR A 173 -8.71 -11.09 6.84
C THR A 173 -7.55 -11.40 7.78
N TYR A 174 -7.38 -12.68 8.12
CA TYR A 174 -6.26 -13.17 8.90
C TYR A 174 -5.52 -14.25 8.09
N GLY A 175 -4.19 -14.22 8.08
CA GLY A 175 -3.30 -15.36 7.78
C GLY A 175 -3.05 -15.79 6.31
N THR A 176 -1.95 -16.56 6.16
CA THR A 176 -1.44 -17.45 5.07
C THR A 176 -1.71 -17.19 3.59
N TRP A 177 -2.89 -16.73 3.12
CA TRP A 177 -3.09 -16.42 1.68
C TRP A 177 -2.22 -15.22 1.25
N LEU A 178 -1.82 -14.37 2.19
CA LEU A 178 -0.79 -13.36 1.97
C LEU A 178 0.51 -13.98 1.44
N ALA A 179 0.95 -15.13 1.97
CA ALA A 179 2.17 -15.78 1.48
C ALA A 179 2.08 -16.16 0.00
N ASN A 180 0.90 -16.51 -0.48
CA ASN A 180 0.69 -16.79 -1.89
C ASN A 180 0.84 -15.52 -2.74
N ILE A 181 0.29 -14.41 -2.26
CA ILE A 181 0.48 -13.11 -2.91
C ILE A 181 1.97 -12.78 -2.96
N LEU A 182 2.66 -12.84 -1.82
CA LEU A 182 4.10 -12.57 -1.74
C LEU A 182 4.91 -13.46 -2.71
N ASP A 183 4.59 -14.75 -2.82
CA ASP A 183 5.21 -15.68 -3.77
C ASP A 183 4.97 -15.25 -5.22
N GLN A 184 3.71 -15.04 -5.60
CA GLN A 184 3.34 -14.73 -6.98
C GLN A 184 3.79 -13.33 -7.43
N THR A 185 3.81 -12.35 -6.52
CA THR A 185 4.35 -11.01 -6.79
C THR A 185 5.87 -10.94 -6.66
N GLN A 186 6.54 -12.05 -6.31
CA GLN A 186 7.99 -12.13 -6.13
C GLN A 186 8.52 -11.14 -5.09
N THR A 187 7.74 -10.95 -4.02
CA THR A 187 8.08 -10.05 -2.93
C THR A 187 9.28 -10.56 -2.17
N ILE A 188 10.23 -9.66 -1.91
CA ILE A 188 11.49 -9.98 -1.22
C ILE A 188 11.41 -9.62 0.26
N LYS A 189 10.62 -8.60 0.61
CA LYS A 189 10.42 -8.17 1.99
C LYS A 189 8.97 -7.84 2.29
N PHE A 190 8.54 -8.28 3.47
CA PHE A 190 7.20 -8.03 3.99
C PHE A 190 7.29 -7.36 5.37
N TYR A 191 6.58 -6.26 5.52
CA TYR A 191 6.47 -5.48 6.76
C TYR A 191 5.07 -5.65 7.33
N THR A 192 4.95 -6.23 8.51
CA THR A 192 3.64 -6.53 9.10
C THR A 192 3.69 -6.69 10.61
N ASP A 193 2.54 -6.63 11.28
CA ASP A 193 2.45 -6.97 12.69
C ASP A 193 2.46 -8.50 12.92
N TRP A 194 2.67 -8.91 14.17
CA TRP A 194 2.74 -10.32 14.56
C TRP A 194 1.48 -11.16 14.23
N LEU A 195 0.35 -10.55 13.85
CA LEU A 195 -0.91 -11.25 13.56
C LEU A 195 -0.97 -11.82 12.13
N CYS A 196 -0.06 -11.43 11.24
CA CYS A 196 -0.07 -11.83 9.83
C CYS A 196 1.00 -12.85 9.43
N VAL A 197 1.73 -13.46 10.37
CA VAL A 197 2.79 -14.44 10.06
C VAL A 197 2.21 -15.80 9.60
N PRO A 198 2.45 -16.23 8.35
CA PRO A 198 2.01 -17.53 7.85
C PRO A 198 2.60 -18.72 8.65
N GLY A 199 1.78 -19.72 8.97
CA GLY A 199 2.24 -21.03 9.46
C GLY A 199 2.39 -21.22 10.98
N LYS A 200 2.11 -20.22 11.83
CA LYS A 200 2.17 -20.38 13.32
C LYS A 200 0.81 -20.55 14.01
N ARG A 201 -0.29 -20.17 13.35
CA ARG A 201 -1.67 -20.46 13.77
C ARG A 201 -2.35 -21.06 12.55
N GLY A 202 -3.03 -22.21 12.71
CA GLY A 202 -3.59 -23.00 11.60
C GLY A 202 -4.25 -22.12 10.53
N GLU A 203 -4.01 -22.46 9.26
CA GLU A 203 -4.37 -21.68 8.07
C GLU A 203 -5.76 -21.06 8.21
N PRO A 204 -5.87 -19.74 8.47
CA PRO A 204 -7.18 -19.13 8.53
C PRO A 204 -7.68 -19.04 7.08
N THR A 205 -8.63 -19.89 6.74
CA THR A 205 -9.32 -19.80 5.46
C THR A 205 -10.31 -18.64 5.54
N ASN A 206 -9.97 -17.49 4.94
CA ASN A 206 -10.96 -16.45 4.75
C ASN A 206 -11.95 -16.91 3.68
N ARG A 207 -13.14 -17.34 4.12
CA ARG A 207 -14.19 -17.87 3.25
C ARG A 207 -14.65 -16.86 2.21
N HIS A 208 -14.77 -15.58 2.57
CA HIS A 208 -15.19 -14.53 1.64
C HIS A 208 -14.16 -14.31 0.53
N VAL A 209 -12.87 -14.31 0.88
CA VAL A 209 -11.79 -14.23 -0.11
C VAL A 209 -11.75 -15.50 -0.97
N ALA A 210 -11.91 -16.68 -0.37
CA ALA A 210 -11.92 -17.93 -1.13
C ALA A 210 -13.08 -18.04 -2.13
N GLU A 211 -14.26 -17.54 -1.77
CA GLU A 211 -15.44 -17.55 -2.64
C GLU A 211 -15.35 -16.51 -3.77
N ASN A 212 -14.77 -15.33 -3.52
CA ASN A 212 -14.76 -14.21 -4.47
C ASN A 212 -13.43 -14.04 -5.23
N TYR A 213 -12.33 -14.54 -4.67
CA TYR A 213 -10.95 -14.46 -5.18
C TYR A 213 -10.20 -15.80 -5.02
N PRO A 214 -10.70 -16.90 -5.60
CA PRO A 214 -10.08 -18.22 -5.49
C PRO A 214 -8.62 -18.27 -5.97
N GLU A 215 -8.22 -17.38 -6.90
CA GLU A 215 -6.85 -17.21 -7.38
C GLU A 215 -5.85 -16.81 -6.28
N LEU A 216 -6.32 -16.15 -5.22
CA LEU A 216 -5.50 -15.75 -4.07
C LEU A 216 -5.31 -16.90 -3.06
N MET A 217 -6.01 -18.02 -3.22
CA MET A 217 -6.02 -19.13 -2.26
C MET A 217 -5.11 -20.31 -2.64
N VAL A 218 -4.19 -20.15 -3.60
CA VAL A 218 -3.29 -21.25 -3.98
C VAL A 218 -2.16 -21.42 -2.95
N PRO A 219 -1.60 -22.64 -2.78
CA PRO A 219 -0.51 -22.85 -1.83
C PRO A 219 0.75 -22.07 -2.21
N ALA A 220 1.32 -21.36 -1.23
CA ALA A 220 2.59 -20.65 -1.38
C ALA A 220 3.79 -21.61 -1.34
N LYS A 221 4.88 -21.26 -2.03
CA LYS A 221 6.16 -22.00 -2.01
C LYS A 221 7.26 -21.24 -1.27
N ILE A 222 6.87 -20.26 -0.46
CA ILE A 222 7.76 -19.42 0.31
C ILE A 222 7.54 -19.61 1.82
N ARG A 223 8.50 -19.09 2.60
CA ARG A 223 8.41 -18.91 4.03
C ARG A 223 8.90 -17.52 4.40
N LEU A 224 8.32 -16.97 5.47
CA LEU A 224 8.76 -15.72 6.06
C LEU A 224 9.83 -16.01 7.10
N VAL A 225 10.99 -15.39 6.94
CA VAL A 225 12.08 -15.42 7.91
C VAL A 225 12.11 -14.06 8.58
N ARG A 226 11.69 -14.01 9.85
CA ARG A 226 11.74 -12.80 10.65
C ARG A 226 13.18 -12.26 10.68
N ASN A 227 13.35 -10.97 10.40
CA ASN A 227 14.64 -10.32 10.60
C ASN A 227 14.85 -10.09 12.11
N GLU A 228 16.01 -10.51 12.63
CA GLU A 228 16.38 -10.32 14.04
C GLU A 228 16.85 -8.89 14.33
N GLU A 229 17.31 -8.18 13.29
CA GLU A 229 17.53 -6.74 13.33
C GLU A 229 16.19 -6.03 13.18
N LEU A 230 15.58 -5.70 14.32
CA LEU A 230 14.33 -4.96 14.37
C LEU A 230 14.54 -3.57 13.76
N ARG A 231 14.04 -3.37 12.54
CA ARG A 231 13.78 -2.04 12.02
C ARG A 231 12.48 -1.56 12.63
N TRP A 232 12.62 -0.65 13.58
CA TRP A 232 11.50 0.00 14.24
C TRP A 232 10.95 1.04 13.29
N ILE A 233 9.72 0.82 12.85
CA ILE A 233 8.94 1.87 12.24
C ILE A 233 7.93 2.28 13.31
N ASP A 234 8.09 3.50 13.83
CA ASP A 234 7.26 4.06 14.89
C ASP A 234 5.95 4.52 14.28
N GLU A 235 4.87 3.72 14.38
CA GLU A 235 3.53 4.10 13.90
C GLU A 235 2.66 4.82 14.94
N SER A 236 3.25 5.77 15.68
CA SER A 236 2.54 6.61 16.65
C SER A 236 1.69 5.78 17.63
N GLY A 237 0.44 6.16 17.90
CA GLY A 237 -0.44 5.55 18.92
C GLY A 237 -0.88 4.11 18.64
N HIS A 238 -0.30 3.46 17.64
CA HIS A 238 -0.86 2.30 17.00
C HIS A 238 0.08 1.07 16.94
N GLY A 239 1.36 1.21 17.31
CA GLY A 239 2.25 0.08 17.61
C GLY A 239 3.37 -0.13 16.58
N TRP A 240 3.89 -1.37 16.49
CA TRP A 240 5.13 -1.69 15.78
C TRP A 240 4.91 -2.73 14.66
N VAL A 241 5.56 -2.55 13.51
CA VAL A 241 5.67 -3.56 12.44
C VAL A 241 7.02 -4.28 12.48
N GLU A 242 7.04 -5.56 12.12
CA GLU A 242 8.22 -6.41 12.02
C GLU A 242 8.60 -6.62 10.55
N GLU A 243 9.91 -6.64 10.25
CA GLU A 243 10.44 -6.98 8.93
C GLU A 243 10.62 -8.50 8.77
N PHE A 244 10.19 -9.03 7.64
CA PHE A 244 10.37 -10.43 7.25
C PHE A 244 11.04 -10.52 5.87
N ASP A 245 12.10 -11.31 5.78
CA ASP A 245 12.65 -11.77 4.50
C ASP A 245 11.77 -12.88 3.93
N ILE A 246 11.51 -12.81 2.63
CA ILE A 246 10.78 -13.86 1.91
C ILE A 246 11.78 -14.81 1.25
N LYS A 247 11.70 -16.10 1.61
CA LYS A 247 12.62 -17.13 1.11
C LYS A 247 11.84 -18.33 0.58
N PRO A 248 12.37 -19.09 -0.38
CA PRO A 248 11.81 -20.39 -0.74
C PRO A 248 11.66 -21.30 0.50
N ALA A 249 10.56 -22.05 0.54
CA ALA A 249 10.23 -22.98 1.62
C ALA A 249 11.18 -24.19 1.66
#